data_AF-G0RZR2-F1
#
_entry.id   AF-G0RZR2-F1
#
_cell.length_a   1.000
_cell.length_b   1.000
_cell.length_c   1.000
_cell.angle_alpha   90.00
_cell.angle_beta   90.00
_cell.angle_gamma   90.00
#
_symmetry.space_group_name_H-M   'P 1'
#
loop_
_entity.id
_entity.type
_entity.pdbx_description
1 polymer ?
#
loop_
_entity_poly.entity_id
_entity_poly.type
_entity_poly.pdbx_seq_one_letter_code
_entity_poly.pdbx_strand_id
1 'polypeptide(L)'
;MEATRPQRQSSKLPFEGPGAEFVDTLFCGHSIPNSGQANGASTRKLLKSKADHKEKRYLPGQPRIRLEVDENARRSTNDDPQTKLYKYLKNSHSTKHLDGLLPFTRFIFVQTPSYDHIMPLHHQTSHAREIKVDEHPGLHLVWYYNMVFIKPVPLYFFSKAFWEYLRDLEDDKYLYHACLGFMRSYYYLIQYEIDYTLACEKHLIPLISTPDGRSRHPTYEEWCEFIAPFGEVGDDEVTRRYHYGELRLTRINNAAMMTFRSLAYYHIYPQWGDFLKHMLAPLLTIFAVCSVVLGCMQVGLAALEVDKEINDSVPNGAWSRFLGVSLWFSIIVMVIIAVVLFVALVGLIWMAVHDVFRGNEVRQKRKRQERKEHDIEEKPSHGLIW
;
A
#
# COMPACT_ATOMS: atom_id res chain seq x y z
N MET A 1 -76.90 -1.32 -1.96
CA MET A 1 -76.35 -1.45 -0.58
C MET A 1 -75.16 -0.53 -0.51
N GLU A 2 -75.42 0.66 0.00
CA GLU A 2 -74.57 1.84 0.02
C GLU A 2 -74.32 2.12 1.50
N ALA A 3 -73.05 2.26 1.91
CA ALA A 3 -72.68 2.54 3.29
C ALA A 3 -71.43 3.43 3.36
N THR A 4 -71.66 4.73 3.21
CA THR A 4 -71.26 5.82 4.12
C THR A 4 -69.84 5.86 4.74
N ARG A 5 -69.10 6.91 4.37
CA ARG A 5 -68.08 7.61 5.19
C ARG A 5 -68.64 8.06 6.55
N PRO A 6 -67.73 8.38 7.50
CA PRO A 6 -67.82 9.65 8.20
C PRO A 6 -66.53 10.49 8.20
N GLN A 7 -66.73 11.78 8.50
CA GLN A 7 -65.80 12.91 8.47
C GLN A 7 -64.90 13.08 9.72
N ARG A 8 -63.66 13.56 9.48
CA ARG A 8 -63.00 14.79 9.97
C ARG A 8 -63.19 15.30 11.44
N GLN A 9 -62.06 15.45 12.16
CA GLN A 9 -61.70 16.58 13.07
C GLN A 9 -60.22 16.39 13.49
N SER A 10 -59.23 17.22 13.13
CA SER A 10 -58.90 18.59 13.53
C SER A 10 -58.70 18.80 15.05
N SER A 11 -57.44 18.75 15.50
CA SER A 11 -56.97 19.52 16.65
C SER A 11 -55.56 20.06 16.38
N LYS A 12 -55.50 21.36 16.05
CA LYS A 12 -54.34 22.24 16.27
C LYS A 12 -54.37 22.66 17.75
N LEU A 13 -53.19 22.92 18.35
CA LEU A 13 -52.84 24.07 19.22
C LEU A 13 -51.49 23.83 19.96
N PRO A 14 -50.81 24.88 20.48
CA PRO A 14 -49.49 25.29 19.98
C PRO A 14 -48.39 25.25 21.06
N PHE A 15 -47.14 25.50 20.68
CA PHE A 15 -46.11 25.96 21.62
C PHE A 15 -45.30 27.09 20.99
N GLU A 16 -45.46 28.29 21.56
CA GLU A 16 -44.72 29.51 21.25
C GLU A 16 -43.40 29.58 22.04
N GLY A 17 -42.31 29.91 21.33
CA GLY A 17 -41.18 30.78 21.72
C GLY A 17 -40.23 30.39 22.87
N PRO A 18 -39.10 31.10 23.06
CA PRO A 18 -38.41 32.10 22.22
C PRO A 18 -37.01 31.59 21.78
N GLY A 19 -36.37 32.11 20.72
CA GLY A 19 -35.63 33.37 20.75
C GLY A 19 -34.13 33.09 20.53
N ALA A 20 -33.58 33.66 19.48
CA ALA A 20 -32.16 33.60 19.14
C ALA A 20 -31.34 34.33 20.22
N GLU A 21 -30.43 33.61 20.89
CA GLU A 21 -29.25 34.12 21.61
C GLU A 21 -28.58 32.93 22.33
N PHE A 22 -27.72 32.17 21.64
CA PHE A 22 -26.84 31.19 22.31
C PHE A 22 -25.57 30.93 21.49
N VAL A 23 -24.96 32.01 21.00
CA VAL A 23 -23.57 32.03 20.49
C VAL A 23 -22.97 33.34 21.01
N ASP A 24 -22.51 33.31 22.26
CA ASP A 24 -21.50 34.24 22.83
C ASP A 24 -21.58 34.26 24.37
N THR A 25 -21.24 33.15 25.04
CA THR A 25 -20.79 33.20 26.45
C THR A 25 -20.23 31.87 26.90
N LEU A 26 -18.99 31.58 26.52
CA LEU A 26 -18.11 30.65 27.24
C LEU A 26 -16.64 30.87 26.86
N PHE A 27 -16.23 32.14 26.80
CA PHE A 27 -14.84 32.54 26.96
C PHE A 27 -14.73 33.41 28.20
N CYS A 28 -14.50 32.78 29.35
CA CYS A 28 -13.95 33.46 30.51
C CYS A 28 -12.84 32.61 31.12
N GLY A 29 -11.79 33.30 31.56
CA GLY A 29 -10.43 32.79 31.63
C GLY A 29 -10.20 31.68 32.66
N HIS A 30 -9.23 30.84 32.33
CA HIS A 30 -8.26 30.34 33.30
C HIS A 30 -6.86 30.38 32.68
N SER A 31 -5.98 31.13 33.33
CA SER A 31 -4.58 31.36 33.02
C SER A 31 -3.71 30.18 33.46
N ILE A 32 -2.88 29.65 32.56
CA ILE A 32 -1.78 28.69 32.83
C ILE A 32 -0.58 29.12 31.94
N PRO A 33 0.69 29.01 32.41
CA PRO A 33 1.70 30.04 32.17
C PRO A 33 2.54 29.89 30.90
N ASN A 34 3.13 31.03 30.52
CA ASN A 34 4.13 31.25 29.48
C ASN A 34 5.19 30.13 29.36
N SER A 35 5.11 29.36 28.28
CA SER A 35 6.29 28.77 27.64
C SER A 35 5.98 28.53 26.15
N GLY A 36 6.79 29.10 25.25
CA GLY A 36 6.69 28.84 23.81
C GLY A 36 6.39 30.05 22.92
N GLN A 37 7.11 31.17 23.10
CA GLN A 37 6.98 32.34 22.22
C GLN A 37 7.78 32.26 20.91
N ALA A 38 8.39 31.11 20.58
CA ALA A 38 9.23 30.97 19.37
C ALA A 38 8.51 30.42 18.12
N ASN A 39 7.43 29.64 18.27
CA ASN A 39 6.82 28.93 17.12
C ASN A 39 5.61 29.64 16.46
N GLY A 40 5.12 30.73 17.08
CA GLY A 40 3.94 31.46 16.60
C GLY A 40 4.18 32.32 15.34
N ALA A 41 5.41 32.77 15.12
CA ALA A 41 5.74 33.65 14.00
C ALA A 41 5.82 32.88 12.66
N SER A 42 6.40 31.68 12.66
CA SER A 42 6.48 30.79 11.48
C SER A 42 5.09 30.29 11.07
N THR A 43 4.26 29.92 12.05
CA THR A 43 2.87 29.49 11.82
C THR A 43 1.94 30.62 11.34
N ARG A 44 2.14 31.87 11.81
CA ARG A 44 1.38 33.03 11.28
C ARG A 44 1.79 33.44 9.87
N LYS A 45 3.05 33.23 9.46
CA LYS A 45 3.49 33.48 8.07
C LYS A 45 2.82 32.52 7.08
N LEU A 46 2.55 31.27 7.47
CA LEU A 46 1.85 30.28 6.63
C LEU A 46 0.43 30.72 6.24
N LEU A 47 -0.25 31.50 7.09
CA LEU A 47 -1.64 31.92 6.87
C LEU A 47 -1.80 33.16 5.98
N LYS A 48 -0.73 33.90 5.67
CA LYS A 48 -0.80 35.17 4.93
C LYS A 48 -0.67 35.07 3.40
N SER A 49 -0.51 33.88 2.82
CA SER A 49 -0.25 33.75 1.37
C SER A 49 -1.49 33.68 0.46
N LYS A 50 -2.70 33.93 0.98
CA LYS A 50 -3.96 33.77 0.24
C LYS A 50 -4.35 34.95 -0.69
N ALA A 51 -3.52 35.99 -0.77
CA ALA A 51 -3.83 37.20 -1.55
C ALA A 51 -2.74 37.49 -2.57
N ASP A 52 -2.72 36.72 -3.67
CA ASP A 52 -2.40 37.27 -5.00
C ASP A 52 -2.83 36.26 -6.05
N HIS A 53 -3.90 36.58 -6.78
CA HIS A 53 -4.44 35.80 -7.91
C HIS A 53 -3.80 36.29 -9.22
N LYS A 54 -2.47 36.15 -9.33
CA LYS A 54 -1.88 35.83 -10.63
C LYS A 54 -2.17 34.35 -10.90
N GLU A 55 -2.47 33.99 -12.15
CA GLU A 55 -2.81 32.62 -12.58
C GLU A 55 -1.68 31.63 -12.28
N LYS A 56 -1.63 31.13 -11.03
CA LYS A 56 -0.66 30.13 -10.61
C LYS A 56 -0.88 28.89 -11.47
N ARG A 57 0.07 28.60 -12.35
CA ARG A 57 0.05 27.41 -13.20
C ARG A 57 0.51 26.20 -12.38
N TYR A 58 -0.38 25.23 -12.22
CA TYR A 58 -0.11 23.98 -11.50
C TYR A 58 -0.02 22.80 -12.46
N LEU A 59 0.64 21.73 -12.03
CA LEU A 59 0.59 20.47 -12.78
C LEU A 59 -0.86 19.96 -12.80
N PRO A 60 -1.43 19.62 -13.98
CA PRO A 60 -2.81 19.12 -14.07
C PRO A 60 -3.04 17.93 -13.13
N GLY A 61 -4.10 18.01 -12.31
CA GLY A 61 -4.42 16.99 -11.29
C GLY A 61 -3.57 17.02 -10.02
N GLN A 62 -2.53 17.87 -9.94
CA GLN A 62 -1.62 17.96 -8.80
C GLN A 62 -1.39 19.42 -8.38
N PRO A 63 -2.34 20.04 -7.65
CA PRO A 63 -2.25 21.45 -7.24
C PRO A 63 -1.10 21.73 -6.26
N ARG A 64 -0.47 20.68 -5.72
CA ARG A 64 0.69 20.80 -4.82
C ARG A 64 1.98 21.16 -5.57
N ILE A 65 2.03 20.99 -6.88
CA ILE A 65 3.20 21.23 -7.71
C ILE A 65 2.95 22.45 -8.56
N ARG A 66 3.78 23.48 -8.34
CA ARG A 66 3.74 24.72 -9.12
C ARG A 66 4.70 24.61 -10.29
N LEU A 67 4.26 25.06 -11.46
CA LEU A 67 5.05 25.09 -12.70
C LEU A 67 5.74 26.45 -12.92
N GLU A 68 5.42 27.46 -12.11
CA GLU A 68 5.99 28.80 -12.27
C GLU A 68 7.48 28.84 -11.94
N VAL A 69 8.24 29.38 -12.89
CA VAL A 69 9.60 29.86 -12.72
C VAL A 69 9.49 31.33 -12.30
N ASP A 70 9.44 31.61 -11.01
CA ASP A 70 9.62 32.99 -10.55
C ASP A 70 11.07 33.39 -10.84
N GLU A 71 11.31 34.23 -11.84
CA GLU A 71 12.65 34.77 -12.13
C GLU A 71 13.23 35.51 -10.91
N ASN A 72 12.37 36.04 -10.04
CA ASN A 72 12.75 36.69 -8.79
C ASN A 72 13.01 35.70 -7.63
N ALA A 73 12.44 34.48 -7.66
CA ALA A 73 12.66 33.44 -6.64
C ALA A 73 13.99 32.70 -6.81
N ARG A 74 14.64 32.83 -7.98
CA ARG A 74 16.02 32.35 -8.20
C ARG A 74 17.03 32.90 -7.19
N ARG A 75 16.72 34.01 -6.50
CA ARG A 75 17.65 34.65 -5.56
C ARG A 75 17.54 34.20 -4.09
N SER A 76 16.51 33.45 -3.68
CA SER A 76 16.25 33.27 -2.24
C SER A 76 16.17 31.84 -1.72
N THR A 77 16.10 30.81 -2.56
CA THR A 77 16.04 29.42 -2.07
C THR A 77 16.73 28.47 -3.05
N ASN A 78 17.59 27.56 -2.56
CA ASN A 78 18.25 26.46 -3.30
C ASN A 78 17.27 25.41 -3.88
N ASP A 79 16.00 25.77 -4.03
CA ASP A 79 14.85 24.87 -4.10
C ASP A 79 14.06 25.17 -5.38
N ASP A 80 14.78 25.09 -6.51
CA ASP A 80 14.33 25.40 -7.86
C ASP A 80 13.03 24.63 -8.24
N PRO A 81 11.98 25.29 -8.75
CA PRO A 81 10.70 24.67 -9.11
C PRO A 81 10.83 23.49 -10.08
N GLN A 82 11.74 23.58 -11.05
CA GLN A 82 12.00 22.53 -12.02
C GLN A 82 12.63 21.30 -11.36
N THR A 83 13.54 21.53 -10.40
CA THR A 83 14.09 20.47 -9.55
C THR A 83 13.01 19.78 -8.70
N LYS A 84 12.01 20.53 -8.18
CA LYS A 84 10.87 19.96 -7.44
C LYS A 84 9.96 19.12 -8.32
N LEU A 85 9.65 19.60 -9.53
CA LEU A 85 8.87 18.87 -10.52
C LEU A 85 9.58 17.57 -10.91
N TYR A 86 10.86 17.64 -11.27
CA TYR A 86 11.66 16.46 -11.62
C TYR A 86 11.73 15.46 -10.46
N LYS A 87 11.96 15.93 -9.23
CA LYS A 87 11.95 15.07 -8.03
C LYS A 87 10.59 14.40 -7.81
N TYR A 88 9.48 15.10 -8.04
CA TYR A 88 8.16 14.51 -7.97
C TYR A 88 7.97 13.45 -9.05
N LEU A 89 8.27 13.75 -10.32
CA LEU A 89 8.10 12.81 -11.43
C LEU A 89 8.95 11.55 -11.24
N LYS A 90 10.19 11.74 -10.76
CA LYS A 90 11.07 10.63 -10.39
C LYS A 90 10.45 9.79 -9.28
N ASN A 91 9.87 10.39 -8.24
CA ASN A 91 9.25 9.62 -7.17
C ASN A 91 7.94 8.94 -7.59
N SER A 92 7.18 9.56 -8.48
CA SER A 92 5.86 9.05 -8.89
C SER A 92 5.95 8.00 -9.99
N HIS A 93 6.97 8.02 -10.85
CA HIS A 93 7.07 7.10 -12.00
C HIS A 93 8.29 6.19 -11.99
N SER A 94 9.33 6.49 -11.19
CA SER A 94 10.53 5.63 -11.16
C SER A 94 10.25 4.29 -10.50
N THR A 95 10.62 3.21 -11.20
CA THR A 95 10.55 1.82 -10.72
C THR A 95 11.94 1.24 -10.42
N LYS A 96 12.98 2.08 -10.29
CA LYS A 96 14.40 1.67 -10.16
C LYS A 96 14.64 0.63 -9.06
N HIS A 97 13.96 0.76 -7.92
CA HIS A 97 14.08 -0.19 -6.82
C HIS A 97 13.56 -1.58 -7.20
N LEU A 98 12.42 -1.65 -7.89
CA LEU A 98 11.85 -2.92 -8.31
C LEU A 98 12.62 -3.51 -9.50
N ASP A 99 13.10 -2.68 -10.42
CA ASP A 99 13.97 -3.11 -11.53
C ASP A 99 15.26 -3.78 -11.05
N GLY A 100 15.74 -3.44 -9.85
CA GLY A 100 16.87 -4.11 -9.21
C GLY A 100 16.53 -5.48 -8.61
N LEU A 101 15.26 -5.75 -8.32
CA LEU A 101 14.79 -7.02 -7.77
C LEU A 101 14.46 -8.06 -8.86
N LEU A 102 14.02 -7.61 -10.03
CA LEU A 102 13.57 -8.48 -11.13
C LEU A 102 14.62 -9.45 -11.69
N PRO A 103 15.93 -9.12 -11.75
CA PRO A 103 16.94 -10.10 -12.15
C PRO A 103 16.93 -11.35 -11.27
N PHE A 104 16.63 -11.21 -9.98
CA PHE A 104 16.59 -12.32 -9.02
C PHE A 104 15.26 -13.10 -9.08
N THR A 105 14.16 -12.48 -9.50
CA THR A 105 12.88 -13.19 -9.62
C THR A 105 12.92 -14.28 -10.68
N ARG A 106 13.69 -14.09 -11.77
CA ARG A 106 13.92 -15.12 -12.79
C ARG A 106 14.56 -16.38 -12.22
N PHE A 107 15.61 -16.23 -11.41
CA PHE A 107 16.36 -17.37 -10.84
C PHE A 107 15.61 -18.08 -9.71
N ILE A 108 14.86 -17.35 -8.89
CA ILE A 108 14.26 -17.91 -7.68
C ILE A 108 12.86 -18.48 -7.93
N PHE A 109 12.14 -17.94 -8.93
CA PHE A 109 10.71 -18.24 -9.09
C PHE A 109 10.27 -18.65 -10.49
N VAL A 110 11.21 -18.80 -11.44
CA VAL A 110 10.92 -19.23 -12.82
C VAL A 110 9.83 -18.35 -13.47
N GLN A 111 9.84 -17.06 -13.16
CA GLN A 111 8.92 -16.13 -13.81
C GLN A 111 9.55 -15.71 -15.14
N THR A 112 8.88 -16.07 -16.23
CA THR A 112 9.26 -15.63 -17.58
C THR A 112 8.83 -14.17 -17.77
N PRO A 113 9.71 -13.29 -18.30
CA PRO A 113 9.30 -11.96 -18.72
C PRO A 113 8.32 -12.11 -19.88
N SER A 114 7.10 -11.62 -19.68
CA SER A 114 6.00 -11.66 -20.63
C SER A 114 5.18 -10.39 -20.38
N TYR A 115 5.27 -9.44 -21.31
CA TYR A 115 4.56 -8.16 -21.20
C TYR A 115 3.06 -8.31 -21.49
N ASP A 116 2.68 -9.34 -22.24
CA ASP A 116 1.33 -9.70 -22.64
C ASP A 116 0.52 -10.35 -21.50
N HIS A 117 1.19 -10.81 -20.44
CA HIS A 117 0.55 -11.44 -19.29
C HIS A 117 -0.06 -10.40 -18.32
N ILE A 118 -0.96 -9.57 -18.86
CA ILE A 118 -1.75 -8.59 -18.13
C ILE A 118 -3.22 -8.94 -18.36
N MET A 119 -3.95 -9.28 -17.30
CA MET A 119 -5.37 -9.59 -17.43
C MET A 119 -6.19 -8.30 -17.50
N PRO A 120 -7.15 -8.20 -18.45
CA PRO A 120 -8.10 -7.10 -18.48
C PRO A 120 -8.89 -6.95 -17.17
N LEU A 121 -9.41 -5.75 -16.89
CA LEU A 121 -10.09 -5.43 -15.62
C LEU A 121 -11.30 -6.33 -15.31
N HIS A 122 -12.11 -6.65 -16.32
CA HIS A 122 -13.26 -7.55 -16.18
C HIS A 122 -12.81 -8.97 -15.81
N HIS A 123 -11.69 -9.45 -16.36
CA HIS A 123 -11.08 -10.73 -15.98
C HIS A 123 -10.49 -10.69 -14.57
N GLN A 124 -9.93 -9.57 -14.12
CA GLN A 124 -9.49 -9.45 -12.72
C GLN A 124 -10.67 -9.61 -11.76
N THR A 125 -11.81 -9.01 -12.10
CA THR A 125 -13.06 -9.14 -11.34
C THR A 125 -13.61 -10.57 -11.38
N SER A 126 -13.55 -11.27 -12.52
CA SER A 126 -14.00 -12.67 -12.63
C SER A 126 -13.16 -13.63 -11.78
N HIS A 127 -11.88 -13.32 -11.57
CA HIS A 127 -11.00 -14.03 -10.63
C HIS A 127 -11.21 -13.63 -9.15
N ALA A 128 -12.28 -12.90 -8.83
CA ALA A 128 -12.58 -12.38 -7.50
C ALA A 128 -11.46 -11.51 -6.91
N ARG A 129 -10.70 -10.80 -7.77
CA ARG A 129 -9.70 -9.83 -7.33
C ARG A 129 -10.34 -8.44 -7.19
N GLU A 130 -10.13 -7.84 -6.04
CA GLU A 130 -10.48 -6.46 -5.73
C GLU A 130 -9.39 -5.53 -6.28
N ILE A 131 -9.80 -4.58 -7.12
CA ILE A 131 -8.92 -3.54 -7.66
C ILE A 131 -8.71 -2.45 -6.59
N LYS A 132 -7.48 -2.29 -6.13
CA LYS A 132 -7.05 -1.28 -5.17
C LYS A 132 -6.21 -0.21 -5.86
N VAL A 133 -6.61 1.05 -5.70
CA VAL A 133 -5.93 2.19 -6.31
C VAL A 133 -4.78 2.64 -5.40
N ASP A 134 -3.56 2.71 -5.94
CA ASP A 134 -2.37 3.20 -5.22
C ASP A 134 -1.45 3.99 -6.17
N GLU A 135 -1.02 5.19 -5.77
CA GLU A 135 -0.14 6.06 -6.56
C GLU A 135 1.30 5.54 -6.71
N HIS A 136 1.70 4.54 -5.92
CA HIS A 136 3.06 4.04 -5.94
C HIS A 136 3.40 3.29 -7.25
N PRO A 137 4.40 3.74 -8.05
CA PRO A 137 4.74 3.12 -9.33
C PRO A 137 5.22 1.68 -9.17
N GLY A 138 5.84 1.37 -8.03
CA GLY A 138 6.27 0.03 -7.67
C GLY A 138 5.13 -0.99 -7.51
N LEU A 139 3.91 -0.54 -7.19
CA LEU A 139 2.77 -1.42 -6.93
C LEU A 139 1.85 -1.63 -8.12
N HIS A 140 1.97 -0.84 -9.19
CA HIS A 140 1.13 -1.01 -10.38
C HIS A 140 1.25 -2.44 -10.98
N LEU A 141 0.13 -3.14 -11.12
CA LEU A 141 0.04 -4.56 -11.53
C LEU A 141 0.68 -5.56 -10.54
N VAL A 142 0.81 -5.18 -9.28
CA VAL A 142 1.18 -6.12 -8.21
C VAL A 142 -0.07 -6.68 -7.56
N TRP A 143 -0.19 -8.00 -7.49
CA TRP A 143 -1.33 -8.66 -6.85
C TRP A 143 -0.92 -9.49 -5.64
N TYR A 144 -1.86 -9.63 -4.71
CA TYR A 144 -1.73 -10.40 -3.48
C TYR A 144 -3.08 -11.01 -3.11
N TYR A 145 -3.17 -12.34 -3.20
CA TYR A 145 -4.40 -13.11 -3.02
C TYR A 145 -5.56 -12.53 -3.85
N ASN A 146 -6.56 -11.94 -3.18
CA ASN A 146 -7.77 -11.39 -3.76
C ASN A 146 -7.65 -9.88 -4.05
N MET A 147 -6.45 -9.30 -4.08
CA MET A 147 -6.26 -7.87 -4.30
C MET A 147 -5.24 -7.62 -5.40
N VAL A 148 -5.45 -6.58 -6.20
CA VAL A 148 -4.51 -6.11 -7.21
C VAL A 148 -4.36 -4.60 -7.12
N PHE A 149 -3.12 -4.12 -7.08
CA PHE A 149 -2.82 -2.71 -7.00
C PHE A 149 -2.68 -2.13 -8.40
N ILE A 150 -3.44 -1.07 -8.68
CA ILE A 150 -3.39 -0.37 -9.96
C ILE A 150 -3.20 1.12 -9.68
N LYS A 151 -2.11 1.65 -10.20
CA LYS A 151 -1.86 3.09 -10.20
C LYS A 151 -2.73 3.79 -11.25
N PRO A 152 -3.48 4.85 -10.88
CA PRO A 152 -4.34 5.59 -11.81
C PRO A 152 -3.51 6.40 -12.82
N VAL A 153 -4.08 6.68 -14.00
CA VAL A 153 -3.43 7.51 -15.02
C VAL A 153 -3.45 8.96 -14.57
N PRO A 154 -2.30 9.64 -14.44
CA PRO A 154 -2.30 11.05 -14.07
C PRO A 154 -2.82 11.93 -15.22
N LEU A 155 -3.52 13.01 -14.88
CA LEU A 155 -4.11 13.92 -15.88
C LEU A 155 -3.08 14.52 -16.85
N TYR A 156 -1.86 14.78 -16.37
CA TYR A 156 -0.80 15.35 -17.22
C TYR A 156 -0.30 14.40 -18.32
N PHE A 157 -0.62 13.10 -18.29
CA PHE A 157 -0.29 12.15 -19.38
C PHE A 157 -1.09 12.42 -20.66
N PHE A 158 -2.23 13.10 -20.56
CA PHE A 158 -3.02 13.49 -21.74
C PHE A 158 -2.47 14.76 -22.41
N SER A 159 -1.47 15.42 -21.81
CA SER A 159 -0.86 16.63 -22.38
C SER A 159 0.33 16.28 -23.27
N LYS A 160 0.28 16.70 -24.54
CA LYS A 160 1.42 16.56 -25.48
C LYS A 160 2.68 17.24 -24.96
N ALA A 161 2.54 18.41 -24.34
CA ALA A 161 3.66 19.18 -23.78
C ALA A 161 4.41 18.41 -22.67
N PHE A 162 3.72 17.53 -21.94
CA PHE A 162 4.37 16.69 -20.93
C PHE A 162 5.28 15.63 -21.57
N TRP A 163 4.83 15.00 -22.66
CA TRP A 163 5.65 14.02 -23.39
C TRP A 163 6.85 14.65 -24.08
N GLU A 164 6.69 15.86 -24.62
CA GLU A 164 7.80 16.66 -25.15
C GLU A 164 8.80 17.01 -24.05
N TYR A 165 8.34 17.50 -22.89
CA TYR A 165 9.18 17.76 -21.72
C TYR A 165 9.96 16.51 -21.27
N LEU A 166 9.30 15.34 -21.20
CA LEU A 166 9.97 14.09 -20.82
C LEU A 166 11.03 13.65 -21.84
N ARG A 167 10.79 13.90 -23.13
CA ARG A 167 11.72 13.56 -24.22
C ARG A 167 12.97 14.45 -24.17
N ASP A 168 12.79 15.72 -23.83
CA ASP A 168 13.87 16.72 -23.78
C ASP A 168 14.73 16.60 -22.50
N LEU A 169 14.32 15.78 -21.52
CA LEU A 169 15.14 15.46 -20.36
C LEU A 169 16.30 14.53 -20.75
N GLU A 170 17.41 15.13 -21.22
CA GLU A 170 18.63 14.41 -21.62
C GLU A 170 19.20 13.53 -20.48
N ASP A 171 19.05 13.94 -19.23
CA ASP A 171 19.65 13.31 -18.05
C ASP A 171 18.96 12.01 -17.56
N ASP A 172 17.69 11.74 -17.91
CA ASP A 172 16.96 10.59 -17.35
C ASP A 172 15.97 9.99 -18.36
N LYS A 173 16.50 9.50 -19.50
CA LYS A 173 15.74 8.69 -20.48
C LYS A 173 14.94 7.55 -19.84
N TYR A 174 15.43 7.02 -18.72
CA TYR A 174 14.74 6.03 -17.92
C TYR A 174 13.32 6.46 -17.52
N LEU A 175 13.11 7.72 -17.17
CA LEU A 175 11.80 8.23 -16.76
C LEU A 175 10.80 8.19 -17.92
N TYR A 176 11.25 8.57 -19.11
CA TYR A 176 10.47 8.48 -20.34
C TYR A 176 10.06 7.03 -20.64
N HIS A 177 11.02 6.10 -20.60
CA HIS A 177 10.77 4.66 -20.78
C HIS A 177 9.83 4.07 -19.70
N ALA A 178 9.89 4.58 -18.47
CA ALA A 178 9.00 4.14 -17.39
C ALA A 178 7.56 4.60 -17.63
N CYS A 179 7.38 5.86 -18.05
CA CYS A 179 6.05 6.41 -18.40
C CYS A 179 5.45 5.71 -19.63
N LEU A 180 6.26 5.39 -20.64
CA LEU A 180 5.83 4.62 -21.80
C LEU A 180 5.37 3.22 -21.41
N GLY A 181 6.18 2.49 -20.63
CA GLY A 181 5.82 1.15 -20.15
C GLY A 181 4.56 1.14 -19.29
N PHE A 182 4.34 2.19 -18.50
CA PHE A 182 3.10 2.39 -17.74
C PHE A 182 1.88 2.59 -18.63
N MET A 183 2.01 3.32 -19.74
CA MET A 183 0.88 3.46 -20.67
C MET A 183 0.63 2.19 -21.47
N ARG A 184 1.71 1.46 -21.81
CA ARG A 184 1.61 0.15 -22.44
C ARG A 184 0.85 -0.85 -21.57
N SER A 185 1.04 -0.85 -20.25
CA SER A 185 0.25 -1.73 -19.38
C SER A 185 -1.23 -1.39 -19.37
N TYR A 186 -1.59 -0.10 -19.53
CA TYR A 186 -2.97 0.33 -19.64
C TYR A 186 -3.66 -0.11 -20.95
N TYR A 187 -2.90 -0.25 -22.04
CA TYR A 187 -3.39 -0.82 -23.30
C TYR A 187 -3.90 -2.25 -23.10
N TYR A 188 -3.13 -3.10 -22.40
CA TYR A 188 -3.54 -4.49 -22.14
C TYR A 188 -4.62 -4.59 -21.05
N LEU A 189 -4.68 -3.63 -20.13
CA LEU A 189 -5.62 -3.61 -19.02
C LEU A 189 -7.06 -3.24 -19.44
N ILE A 190 -7.21 -2.39 -20.46
CA ILE A 190 -8.51 -1.90 -20.96
C ILE A 190 -8.64 -2.30 -22.43
N GLN A 191 -9.26 -3.46 -22.69
CA GLN A 191 -9.45 -3.95 -24.06
C GLN A 191 -10.90 -3.77 -24.53
N TYR A 192 -11.87 -3.96 -23.63
CA TYR A 192 -13.29 -3.89 -23.96
C TYR A 192 -13.98 -2.69 -23.32
N GLU A 193 -15.16 -2.32 -23.82
CA GLU A 193 -15.98 -1.23 -23.26
C GLU A 193 -16.36 -1.49 -21.78
N ILE A 194 -16.54 -2.77 -21.41
CA ILE A 194 -16.81 -3.16 -20.01
C ILE A 194 -15.62 -2.80 -19.12
N ASP A 195 -14.39 -2.99 -19.60
CA ASP A 195 -13.18 -2.59 -18.88
C ASP A 195 -13.11 -1.08 -18.73
N TYR A 196 -13.47 -0.36 -19.79
CA TYR A 196 -13.47 1.11 -19.79
C TYR A 196 -14.44 1.68 -18.76
N THR A 197 -15.66 1.14 -18.72
CA THR A 197 -16.69 1.52 -17.75
C THR A 197 -16.20 1.25 -16.33
N LEU A 198 -15.63 0.06 -16.09
CA LEU A 198 -15.07 -0.31 -14.78
C LEU A 198 -13.88 0.58 -14.38
N ALA A 199 -13.02 0.97 -15.34
CA ALA A 199 -11.92 1.88 -15.10
C ALA A 199 -12.40 3.28 -14.69
N CYS A 200 -13.50 3.76 -15.29
CA CYS A 200 -14.14 5.03 -14.91
C CYS A 200 -14.74 4.94 -13.50
N GLU A 201 -15.47 3.86 -13.19
CA GLU A 201 -16.06 3.62 -11.86
C GLU A 201 -15.01 3.57 -10.75
N LYS A 202 -13.83 3.01 -11.04
CA LYS A 202 -12.69 2.92 -10.10
C LYS A 202 -11.79 4.15 -10.11
N HIS A 203 -12.14 5.20 -10.85
CA HIS A 203 -11.35 6.42 -11.01
C HIS A 203 -9.90 6.18 -11.48
N LEU A 204 -9.68 5.14 -12.30
CA LEU A 204 -8.37 4.85 -12.91
C LEU A 204 -8.04 5.81 -14.05
N ILE A 205 -9.08 6.36 -14.70
CA ILE A 205 -8.97 7.36 -15.77
C ILE A 205 -9.41 8.72 -15.20
N PRO A 206 -8.59 9.77 -15.32
CA PRO A 206 -8.90 11.07 -14.76
C PRO A 206 -10.00 11.77 -15.57
N LEU A 207 -10.70 12.71 -14.93
CA LEU A 207 -11.63 13.59 -15.63
C LEU A 207 -10.86 14.67 -16.37
N ILE A 208 -11.15 14.82 -17.66
CA ILE A 208 -10.56 15.85 -18.51
C ILE A 208 -11.46 17.09 -18.44
N SER A 209 -10.85 18.26 -18.34
CA SER A 209 -11.56 19.53 -18.40
C SER A 209 -11.86 19.86 -19.86
N THR A 210 -13.14 19.86 -20.23
CA THR A 210 -13.57 20.30 -21.56
C THR A 210 -13.51 21.83 -21.68
N PRO A 211 -13.41 22.39 -22.91
CA PRO A 211 -13.41 23.84 -23.14
C PRO A 211 -14.60 24.58 -22.51
N ASP A 212 -15.72 23.87 -22.32
CA ASP A 212 -16.94 24.37 -21.68
C ASP A 212 -16.86 24.44 -20.14
N GLY A 213 -15.69 24.16 -19.55
CA GLY A 213 -15.47 24.16 -18.10
C GLY A 213 -16.06 22.96 -17.37
N ARG A 214 -16.64 21.99 -18.08
CA ARG A 214 -17.16 20.74 -17.49
C ARG A 214 -16.06 19.68 -17.42
N SER A 215 -15.98 18.99 -16.28
CA SER A 215 -15.09 17.84 -16.11
C SER A 215 -15.84 16.58 -16.55
N ARG A 216 -15.33 15.88 -17.57
CA ARG A 216 -15.92 14.64 -18.10
C ARG A 216 -14.82 13.59 -18.26
N HIS A 217 -15.16 12.32 -18.08
CA HIS A 217 -14.30 11.24 -18.58
C HIS A 217 -14.24 11.30 -20.12
N PRO A 218 -13.10 10.92 -20.73
CA PRO A 218 -13.05 10.75 -22.19
C PRO A 218 -14.15 9.80 -22.67
N THR A 219 -14.49 9.83 -23.95
CA THR A 219 -15.35 8.79 -24.53
C THR A 219 -14.50 7.54 -24.81
N TYR A 220 -15.11 6.35 -24.94
CA TYR A 220 -14.37 5.11 -25.18
C TYR A 220 -13.56 5.19 -26.49
N GLU A 221 -14.12 5.80 -27.54
CA GLU A 221 -13.43 6.01 -28.81
C GLU A 221 -12.20 6.92 -28.65
N GLU A 222 -12.35 8.04 -27.94
CA GLU A 222 -11.25 8.97 -27.65
C GLU A 222 -10.13 8.29 -26.85
N TRP A 223 -10.50 7.42 -25.90
CA TRP A 223 -9.54 6.63 -25.15
C TRP A 223 -8.82 5.61 -26.04
N CYS A 224 -9.54 4.91 -26.91
CA CYS A 224 -8.98 3.94 -27.85
C CYS A 224 -8.00 4.60 -28.83
N GLU A 225 -8.33 5.78 -29.37
CA GLU A 225 -7.43 6.56 -30.23
C GLU A 225 -6.17 7.00 -29.47
N PHE A 226 -6.33 7.44 -28.21
CA PHE A 226 -5.20 7.85 -27.38
C PHE A 226 -4.27 6.69 -27.00
N ILE A 227 -4.82 5.52 -26.69
CA ILE A 227 -4.04 4.38 -26.17
C ILE A 227 -3.40 3.54 -27.28
N ALA A 228 -3.94 3.58 -28.51
CA ALA A 228 -3.49 2.75 -29.63
C ALA A 228 -1.98 2.81 -29.91
N PRO A 229 -1.32 3.99 -29.93
CA PRO A 229 0.13 4.07 -30.20
C PRO A 229 0.98 3.38 -29.12
N PHE A 230 0.48 3.25 -27.89
CA PHE A 230 1.22 2.63 -26.79
C PHE A 230 1.24 1.10 -26.86
N GLY A 231 0.36 0.49 -27.67
CA GLY A 231 0.36 -0.97 -27.91
C GLY A 231 1.53 -1.44 -28.79
N GLU A 232 2.05 -0.57 -29.66
CA GLU A 232 3.16 -0.87 -30.58
C GLU A 232 4.55 -0.74 -29.91
N VAL A 233 4.60 -0.29 -28.66
CA VAL A 233 5.85 -0.03 -27.93
C VAL A 233 6.54 -1.35 -27.56
N GLY A 234 7.68 -1.60 -28.18
CA GLY A 234 8.52 -2.78 -27.95
C GLY A 234 9.19 -2.82 -26.58
N ASP A 235 9.72 -3.99 -26.20
CA ASP A 235 10.40 -4.17 -24.91
C ASP A 235 11.68 -3.34 -24.77
N ASP A 236 12.36 -3.02 -25.87
CA ASP A 236 13.59 -2.22 -25.84
C ASP A 236 13.36 -0.76 -25.40
N GLU A 237 12.12 -0.28 -25.54
CA GLU A 237 11.74 1.11 -25.25
C GLU A 237 11.11 1.30 -23.86
N VAL A 238 11.07 0.26 -23.04
CA VAL A 238 10.47 0.32 -21.70
C VAL A 238 11.45 -0.11 -20.61
N THR A 239 11.15 0.27 -19.38
CA THR A 239 11.94 -0.20 -18.23
C THR A 239 11.68 -1.68 -17.94
N ARG A 240 12.66 -2.34 -17.30
CA ARG A 240 12.60 -3.78 -16.98
C ARG A 240 11.34 -4.20 -16.25
N ARG A 241 10.78 -3.34 -15.40
CA ARG A 241 9.47 -3.57 -14.78
C ARG A 241 8.42 -3.99 -15.80
N TYR A 242 8.28 -3.23 -16.88
CA TYR A 242 7.19 -3.41 -17.83
C TYR A 242 7.44 -4.54 -18.83
N HIS A 243 8.61 -5.18 -18.82
CA HIS A 243 8.82 -6.49 -19.47
C HIS A 243 8.03 -7.61 -18.79
N TYR A 244 7.63 -7.39 -17.54
CA TYR A 244 6.76 -8.28 -16.80
C TYR A 244 5.36 -7.65 -16.73
N GLY A 245 4.33 -8.44 -17.02
CA GLY A 245 2.94 -8.06 -16.77
C GLY A 245 2.60 -8.07 -15.28
N GLU A 246 1.68 -8.95 -14.88
CA GLU A 246 1.28 -9.06 -13.47
C GLU A 246 2.36 -9.68 -12.59
N LEU A 247 2.69 -9.01 -11.48
CA LEU A 247 3.66 -9.49 -10.50
C LEU A 247 2.98 -9.91 -9.21
N ARG A 248 3.36 -11.07 -8.67
CA ARG A 248 2.84 -11.53 -7.38
C ARG A 248 3.68 -10.95 -6.23
N LEU A 249 3.03 -10.25 -5.29
CA LEU A 249 3.72 -9.62 -4.18
C LEU A 249 4.52 -10.62 -3.33
N THR A 250 4.00 -11.84 -3.10
CA THR A 250 4.73 -12.85 -2.30
C THR A 250 6.08 -13.21 -2.92
N ARG A 251 6.19 -13.20 -4.25
CA ARG A 251 7.43 -13.50 -4.98
C ARG A 251 8.41 -12.33 -4.88
N ILE A 252 7.92 -11.12 -5.11
CA ILE A 252 8.72 -9.89 -4.92
C ILE A 252 9.22 -9.81 -3.48
N ASN A 253 8.37 -10.14 -2.50
CA ASN A 253 8.72 -10.08 -1.10
C ASN A 253 9.87 -11.03 -0.75
N ASN A 254 9.80 -12.26 -1.25
CA ASN A 254 10.85 -13.24 -1.08
C ASN A 254 12.15 -12.83 -1.78
N ALA A 255 12.06 -12.24 -2.98
CA ALA A 255 13.24 -11.70 -3.67
C ALA A 255 13.85 -10.52 -2.89
N ALA A 256 13.02 -9.65 -2.30
CA ALA A 256 13.46 -8.55 -1.46
C ALA A 256 14.14 -9.04 -0.16
N MET A 257 13.60 -10.07 0.50
CA MET A 257 14.21 -10.68 1.68
C MET A 257 15.60 -11.24 1.40
N MET A 258 15.85 -11.74 0.20
CA MET A 258 17.12 -12.37 -0.17
C MET A 258 18.15 -11.37 -0.69
N THR A 259 17.70 -10.34 -1.42
CA THR A 259 18.58 -9.36 -2.08
C THR A 259 18.90 -8.18 -1.18
N PHE A 260 17.95 -7.76 -0.34
CA PHE A 260 18.08 -6.61 0.55
C PHE A 260 17.88 -7.01 2.01
N ARG A 261 18.46 -6.24 2.93
CA ARG A 261 18.24 -6.36 4.38
C ARG A 261 16.85 -5.85 4.82
N SER A 262 15.85 -5.92 3.94
CA SER A 262 14.46 -5.50 4.21
C SER A 262 13.55 -6.71 4.12
N LEU A 263 12.85 -7.01 5.22
CA LEU A 263 11.95 -8.17 5.31
C LEU A 263 10.73 -8.10 4.38
N ALA A 264 10.43 -6.93 3.82
CA ALA A 264 9.40 -6.84 2.79
C ALA A 264 9.60 -5.67 1.83
N TYR A 265 9.13 -5.83 0.58
CA TYR A 265 9.01 -4.75 -0.39
C TYR A 265 7.82 -3.83 -0.06
N TYR A 266 6.67 -4.42 0.26
CA TYR A 266 5.47 -3.71 0.70
C TYR A 266 4.71 -4.54 1.74
N HIS A 267 4.37 -3.94 2.88
CA HIS A 267 3.62 -4.60 3.95
C HIS A 267 2.12 -4.30 3.76
N ILE A 268 1.35 -5.28 3.28
CA ILE A 268 -0.11 -5.15 3.12
C ILE A 268 -0.81 -5.13 4.48
N TYR A 269 -0.34 -5.95 5.43
CA TYR A 269 -0.86 -5.96 6.79
C TYR A 269 0.13 -5.25 7.71
N PRO A 270 -0.10 -3.97 8.04
CA PRO A 270 0.64 -3.31 9.11
C PRO A 270 0.27 -3.86 10.50
N GLN A 271 -0.82 -4.63 10.61
CA GLN A 271 -1.33 -5.17 11.88
C GLN A 271 -1.13 -6.68 11.98
N TRP A 272 -0.30 -7.06 12.96
CA TRP A 272 0.14 -8.43 13.28
C TRP A 272 -1.00 -9.43 13.56
N GLY A 273 -2.17 -8.94 13.98
CA GLY A 273 -3.31 -9.77 14.37
C GLY A 273 -3.83 -10.67 13.25
N ASP A 274 -3.82 -10.22 12.00
CA ASP A 274 -4.36 -11.00 10.89
C ASP A 274 -3.41 -12.10 10.42
N PHE A 275 -2.10 -11.91 10.52
CA PHE A 275 -1.12 -12.96 10.24
C PHE A 275 -1.22 -14.10 11.27
N LEU A 276 -1.34 -13.75 12.56
CA LEU A 276 -1.47 -14.75 13.64
C LEU A 276 -2.77 -15.57 13.50
N LYS A 277 -3.89 -14.97 13.06
CA LYS A 277 -5.14 -15.71 12.83
C LYS A 277 -4.98 -16.85 11.82
N HIS A 278 -4.26 -16.62 10.72
CA HIS A 278 -4.06 -17.63 9.68
C HIS A 278 -3.10 -18.76 10.11
N MET A 279 -2.16 -18.47 11.01
CA MET A 279 -1.23 -19.46 11.56
C MET A 279 -1.81 -20.23 12.76
N LEU A 280 -2.70 -19.60 13.54
CA LEU A 280 -3.27 -20.18 14.77
C LEU A 280 -4.15 -21.40 14.49
N ALA A 281 -4.98 -21.35 13.44
CA ALA A 281 -5.87 -22.45 13.08
C ALA A 281 -5.13 -23.77 12.79
N PRO A 282 -4.17 -23.85 11.85
CA PRO A 282 -3.43 -25.09 11.60
C PRO A 282 -2.58 -25.53 12.79
N LEU A 283 -2.04 -24.59 13.58
CA LEU A 283 -1.27 -24.92 14.78
C LEU A 283 -2.16 -25.57 15.86
N LEU A 284 -3.36 -25.04 16.09
CA LEU A 284 -4.35 -25.63 16.98
C LEU A 284 -4.82 -27.01 16.48
N THR A 285 -4.97 -27.19 15.17
CA THR A 285 -5.31 -28.49 14.59
C THR A 285 -4.21 -29.52 14.84
N ILE A 286 -2.94 -29.19 14.59
CA ILE A 286 -1.81 -30.09 14.87
C ILE A 286 -1.75 -30.41 16.36
N PHE A 287 -1.88 -29.39 17.22
CA PHE A 287 -1.90 -29.56 18.67
C PHE A 287 -3.02 -30.52 19.10
N ALA A 288 -4.25 -30.31 18.62
CA ALA A 288 -5.40 -31.15 18.95
C ALA A 288 -5.19 -32.62 18.51
N VAL A 289 -4.71 -32.84 17.28
CA VAL A 289 -4.40 -34.18 16.78
C VAL A 289 -3.33 -34.84 17.65
N CYS A 290 -2.24 -34.14 17.95
CA CYS A 290 -1.18 -34.65 18.83
C CYS A 290 -1.69 -34.95 20.24
N SER A 291 -2.51 -34.09 20.84
CA SER A 291 -3.08 -34.31 22.17
C SER A 291 -3.97 -35.56 22.23
N VAL A 292 -4.80 -35.80 21.19
CA VAL A 292 -5.64 -37.00 21.11
C VAL A 292 -4.77 -38.25 21.02
N VAL A 293 -3.76 -38.25 20.15
CA VAL A 293 -2.88 -39.42 20.00
C VAL A 293 -2.09 -39.69 21.28
N LEU A 294 -1.55 -38.65 21.92
CA LEU A 294 -0.86 -38.76 23.21
C LEU A 294 -1.80 -39.28 24.31
N GLY A 295 -3.06 -38.82 24.32
CA GLY A 295 -4.08 -39.32 25.25
C GLY A 295 -4.41 -40.80 25.06
N CYS A 296 -4.63 -41.24 23.80
CA CYS A 296 -4.83 -42.66 23.48
C CYS A 296 -3.62 -43.51 23.91
N MET A 297 -2.41 -42.97 23.76
CA MET A 297 -1.19 -43.65 24.15
C MET A 297 -1.05 -43.78 25.66
N GLN A 298 -1.38 -42.75 26.43
CA GLN A 298 -1.41 -42.79 27.90
C GLN A 298 -2.40 -43.84 28.41
N VAL A 299 -3.59 -43.92 27.81
CA VAL A 299 -4.60 -44.94 28.16
C VAL A 299 -4.09 -46.35 27.84
N GLY A 300 -3.41 -46.53 26.71
CA GLY A 300 -2.81 -47.82 26.33
C GLY A 300 -1.69 -48.27 27.28
N LEU A 301 -0.85 -47.34 27.75
CA LEU A 301 0.18 -47.65 28.75
C LEU A 301 -0.42 -47.98 30.12
N ALA A 302 -1.42 -47.23 30.57
CA ALA A 302 -2.09 -47.49 31.84
C ALA A 302 -2.81 -48.85 31.84
N ALA A 303 -3.46 -49.23 30.73
CA ALA A 303 -4.10 -50.54 30.60
C ALA A 303 -3.10 -51.70 30.70
N LEU A 304 -1.88 -51.53 30.18
CA LEU A 304 -0.81 -52.53 30.25
C LEU A 304 -0.19 -52.64 31.64
N GLU A 305 -0.11 -51.53 32.38
CA GLU A 305 0.32 -51.53 33.77
C GLU A 305 -0.64 -52.35 34.65
N VAL A 306 -1.95 -52.17 34.44
CA VAL A 306 -2.99 -52.95 35.13
C VAL A 306 -2.96 -54.43 34.74
N ASP A 307 -2.81 -54.76 33.45
CA ASP A 307 -2.73 -56.17 33.02
C ASP A 307 -1.47 -56.88 33.56
N LYS A 308 -0.34 -56.17 33.66
CA LYS A 308 0.89 -56.68 34.26
C LYS A 308 0.74 -56.98 35.76
N GLU A 309 -0.11 -56.23 36.47
CA GLU A 309 -0.40 -56.46 37.89
C GLU A 309 -1.33 -57.67 38.10
N ILE A 310 -2.18 -57.97 37.11
CA ILE A 310 -3.16 -59.08 37.16
C ILE A 310 -2.55 -60.40 36.67
N ASN A 311 -1.74 -60.37 35.61
CA ASN A 311 -1.12 -61.54 35.01
C ASN A 311 0.41 -61.36 35.06
N ASP A 312 1.08 -62.05 35.98
CA ASP A 312 2.55 -62.05 36.20
C ASP A 312 3.41 -62.44 34.96
N SER A 313 2.81 -62.64 33.79
CA SER A 313 3.46 -62.98 32.54
C SER A 313 3.07 -62.02 31.41
N VAL A 314 3.99 -61.12 31.03
CA VAL A 314 3.86 -60.27 29.84
C VAL A 314 3.80 -61.16 28.59
N PRO A 315 2.78 -61.04 27.71
CA PRO A 315 2.72 -61.79 26.46
C PRO A 315 3.92 -61.42 25.56
N ASN A 316 4.87 -62.34 25.45
CA ASN A 316 6.10 -62.12 24.70
C ASN A 316 5.82 -61.90 23.20
N GLY A 317 6.28 -60.76 22.67
CA GLY A 317 6.61 -60.59 21.25
C GLY A 317 5.99 -59.39 20.54
N ALA A 318 4.67 -59.17 20.67
CA ALA A 318 3.97 -58.07 20.00
C ALA A 318 3.79 -56.84 20.90
N TRP A 319 3.41 -57.05 22.16
CA TRP A 319 3.15 -55.99 23.12
C TRP A 319 4.41 -55.26 23.59
N SER A 320 5.55 -55.95 23.73
CA SER A 320 6.83 -55.31 24.07
C SER A 320 7.35 -54.38 22.97
N ARG A 321 7.13 -54.75 21.70
CA ARG A 321 7.46 -53.89 20.56
C ARG A 321 6.50 -52.71 20.46
N PHE A 322 5.21 -52.92 20.72
CA PHE A 322 4.22 -51.85 20.79
C PHE A 322 4.55 -50.83 21.90
N LEU A 323 4.95 -51.29 23.08
CA LEU A 323 5.43 -50.44 24.19
C LEU A 323 6.65 -49.60 23.79
N GLY A 324 7.63 -50.20 23.13
CA GLY A 324 8.81 -49.48 22.63
C GLY A 324 8.46 -48.42 21.58
N VAL A 325 7.65 -48.79 20.58
CA VAL A 325 7.20 -47.87 19.52
C VAL A 325 6.36 -46.73 20.08
N SER A 326 5.48 -47.04 21.04
CA SER A 326 4.66 -46.08 21.77
C SER A 326 5.55 -45.04 22.46
N LEU A 327 6.50 -45.46 23.30
CA LEU A 327 7.40 -44.55 24.02
C LEU A 327 8.19 -43.62 23.08
N TRP A 328 8.79 -44.16 22.02
CA TRP A 328 9.54 -43.36 21.04
C TRP A 328 8.64 -42.41 20.24
N PHE A 329 7.42 -42.82 19.91
CA PHE A 329 6.46 -41.98 19.21
C PHE A 329 6.07 -40.75 20.03
N SER A 330 5.79 -40.90 21.33
CA SER A 330 5.48 -39.76 22.21
C SER A 330 6.67 -38.79 22.32
N ILE A 331 7.89 -39.32 22.48
CA ILE A 331 9.10 -38.49 22.54
C ILE A 331 9.29 -37.71 21.22
N ILE A 332 9.10 -38.35 20.07
CA ILE A 332 9.22 -37.70 18.76
C ILE A 332 8.16 -36.61 18.60
N VAL A 333 6.90 -36.87 18.94
CA VAL A 333 5.82 -35.87 18.88
C VAL A 333 6.10 -34.69 19.80
N MET A 334 6.56 -34.94 21.03
CA MET A 334 6.95 -33.89 21.97
C MET A 334 8.11 -33.05 21.46
N VAL A 335 9.12 -33.67 20.85
CA VAL A 335 10.25 -32.96 20.22
C VAL A 335 9.78 -32.14 19.03
N ILE A 336 8.89 -32.67 18.18
CA ILE A 336 8.34 -31.91 17.04
C ILE A 336 7.55 -30.70 17.54
N ILE A 337 6.69 -30.86 18.54
CA ILE A 337 5.94 -29.75 19.13
C ILE A 337 6.90 -28.72 19.74
N ALA A 338 7.93 -29.17 20.48
CA ALA A 338 8.93 -28.28 21.06
C ALA A 338 9.72 -27.50 19.99
N VAL A 339 10.10 -28.16 18.88
CA VAL A 339 10.77 -27.51 17.74
C VAL A 339 9.85 -26.50 17.07
N VAL A 340 8.57 -26.84 16.84
CA VAL A 340 7.59 -25.92 16.24
C VAL A 340 7.39 -24.69 17.14
N LEU A 341 7.23 -24.89 18.45
CA LEU A 341 7.10 -23.80 19.42
C LEU A 341 8.38 -22.96 19.49
N PHE A 342 9.55 -23.59 19.45
CA PHE A 342 10.84 -22.89 19.45
C PHE A 342 11.03 -22.04 18.20
N VAL A 343 10.75 -22.59 17.01
CA VAL A 343 10.80 -21.85 15.74
C VAL A 343 9.80 -20.70 15.75
N ALA A 344 8.58 -20.92 16.26
CA ALA A 344 7.58 -19.86 16.40
C ALA A 344 8.06 -18.75 17.35
N LEU A 345 8.64 -19.10 18.50
CA LEU A 345 9.17 -18.16 19.49
C LEU A 345 10.36 -17.37 18.92
N VAL A 346 11.33 -18.04 18.30
CA VAL A 346 12.48 -17.40 17.65
C VAL A 346 12.01 -16.48 16.53
N GLY A 347 11.04 -16.92 15.72
CA GLY A 347 10.42 -16.09 14.69
C GLY A 347 9.78 -14.83 15.26
N LEU A 348 9.02 -14.96 16.36
CA LEU A 348 8.41 -13.82 17.05
C LEU A 348 9.46 -12.86 17.62
N ILE A 349 10.51 -13.37 18.26
CA ILE A 349 11.58 -12.56 18.83
C ILE A 349 12.36 -11.84 17.72
N TRP A 350 12.77 -12.55 16.67
CA TRP A 350 13.46 -11.98 15.52
C TRP A 350 12.65 -10.86 14.87
N MET A 351 11.35 -11.09 14.69
CA MET A 351 10.44 -10.10 14.11
C MET A 351 10.21 -8.89 15.03
N ALA A 352 10.05 -9.10 16.35
CA ALA A 352 9.90 -8.01 17.32
C ALA A 352 11.15 -7.14 17.36
N VAL A 353 12.34 -7.77 17.36
CA VAL A 353 13.62 -7.07 17.29
C VAL A 353 13.70 -6.26 16.00
N HIS A 354 13.38 -6.85 14.85
CA HIS A 354 13.39 -6.14 13.57
C HIS A 354 12.41 -4.95 13.53
N ASP A 355 11.20 -5.09 14.07
CA ASP A 355 10.20 -4.01 14.09
C ASP A 355 10.64 -2.85 14.98
N VAL A 356 11.23 -3.14 16.15
CA VAL A 356 11.81 -2.13 17.04
C VAL A 356 12.99 -1.41 16.37
N PHE A 357 13.88 -2.14 15.69
CA PHE A 357 14.98 -1.54 14.94
C PHE A 357 14.47 -0.61 13.83
N ARG A 358 13.48 -1.06 13.06
CA ARG A 358 12.91 -0.25 11.97
C ARG A 358 12.17 0.98 12.50
N GLY A 359 11.42 0.85 13.59
CA GLY A 359 10.77 1.97 14.28
C GLY A 359 11.79 3.00 14.80
N ASN A 360 12.89 2.53 15.39
CA ASN A 360 13.98 3.39 15.83
C ASN A 360 14.70 4.08 14.67
N GLU A 361 14.95 3.39 13.55
CA GLU A 361 15.55 4.02 12.36
C GLU A 361 14.67 5.12 11.78
N VAL A 362 13.35 4.90 11.67
CA VAL A 362 12.40 5.93 11.19
C VAL A 362 12.37 7.12 12.15
N ARG A 363 12.35 6.87 13.47
CA ARG A 363 12.39 7.94 14.49
C ARG A 363 13.70 8.72 14.45
N GLN A 364 14.82 8.05 14.20
CA GLN A 364 16.12 8.71 14.02
C GLN A 364 16.18 9.54 12.74
N LYS A 365 15.64 9.04 11.61
CA LYS A 365 15.56 9.79 10.36
C LYS A 365 14.72 11.06 10.52
N ARG A 366 13.57 10.98 11.20
CA ARG A 366 12.74 12.16 11.49
C ARG A 366 13.49 13.20 12.34
N LYS A 367 14.15 12.76 13.43
CA LYS A 367 14.98 13.65 14.27
C LYS A 367 16.17 14.26 13.52
N ARG A 368 16.74 13.57 12.53
CA ARG A 368 17.82 14.11 11.68
C ARG A 368 17.28 15.12 10.69
N GLN A 369 16.07 14.93 10.17
CA GLN A 369 15.43 15.86 9.26
C GLN A 369 14.97 17.12 9.98
N GLU A 370 14.33 16.98 11.16
CA GLU A 370 13.98 18.08 12.06
C GLU A 370 15.23 18.90 12.45
N ARG A 371 16.36 18.24 12.75
CA ARG A 371 17.64 18.93 12.99
C ARG A 371 18.18 19.66 11.78
N LYS A 372 18.15 19.05 10.59
CA LYS A 372 18.60 19.71 9.36
C LYS A 372 17.74 20.94 9.04
N GLU A 373 16.43 20.85 9.25
CA GLU A 373 15.51 21.99 9.06
C GLU A 373 15.84 23.11 10.06
N HIS A 374 16.12 22.78 11.32
CA HIS A 374 16.56 23.73 12.33
C HIS A 374 17.94 24.36 12.03
N ASP A 375 18.92 23.55 11.63
CA ASP A 375 20.28 24.01 11.28
C ASP A 375 20.29 24.88 10.01
N ILE A 376 19.32 24.69 9.11
CA ILE A 376 19.12 25.53 7.93
C ILE A 376 18.47 26.86 8.32
N GLU A 377 17.54 26.85 9.28
CA GLU A 377 16.86 28.06 9.78
C GLU A 377 17.79 28.91 10.69
N GLU A 378 18.72 28.27 11.41
CA GLU A 378 19.69 28.95 12.29
C GLU A 378 20.93 29.50 11.59
N LYS A 379 21.24 29.14 10.34
CA LYS A 379 22.36 29.78 9.62
C LYS A 379 21.97 31.21 9.24
N PRO A 380 22.51 32.26 9.90
CA PRO A 380 22.30 33.61 9.43
C PRO A 380 22.91 33.72 8.03
N SER A 381 22.13 34.20 7.07
CA SER A 381 22.67 34.62 5.78
C SER A 381 23.75 35.66 6.05
N HIS A 382 25.02 35.25 6.02
CA HIS A 382 26.12 36.20 5.94
C HIS A 382 25.93 36.96 4.63
N GLY A 383 25.34 38.16 4.77
CA GLY A 383 25.32 39.14 3.71
C GLY A 383 26.76 39.42 3.33
N LEU A 384 27.16 38.96 2.14
CA LEU A 384 28.26 39.58 1.44
C LEU A 384 27.79 40.97 1.06
N ILE A 385 28.17 41.93 1.89
CA ILE A 385 28.34 43.32 1.48
C ILE A 385 29.65 43.34 0.70
N TRP A 386 29.56 43.48 -0.63
CA TRP A 386 30.44 44.32 -1.44
C TRP A 386 29.64 44.83 -2.63
#